data_AF-A0AAU7DD86-F1
#
_entry.id   AF-A0AAU7DD86-F1
#
_cell.length_a   1.000
_cell.length_b   1.000
_cell.length_c   1.000
_cell.angle_alpha   90.00
_cell.angle_beta   90.00
_cell.angle_gamma   90.00
#
_symmetry.space_group_name_H-M   'P 1'
#
loop_
_entity.id
_entity.type
_entity.pdbx_description
1 polymer ?
#
loop_
_entity_poly.entity_id
_entity_poly.type
_entity_poly.pdbx_seq_one_letter_code
_entity_poly.pdbx_strand_id
1 'polypeptide(L)'
;MSRRIRVVIPIQTVQSVRSWVRSRFFFLCMLLLLPMAAHAQSGSPFDSGFTNLQTLFTGTVAKVASLIAIVIGGYGFAHGEPGAKKALAGVAAGTGIAVLATNVLSWLWG
;
A
#
# COMPACT_ATOMS: atom_id res chain seq x y z
N MET A 1 40.40 -33.67 47.26
CA MET A 1 39.87 -32.55 48.08
C MET A 1 39.71 -31.34 47.16
N SER A 2 38.48 -31.05 46.71
CA SER A 2 38.20 -30.13 45.59
C SER A 2 38.23 -28.66 46.03
N ARG A 3 39.15 -27.87 45.48
CA ARG A 3 39.29 -26.42 45.74
C ARG A 3 38.24 -25.66 44.90
N ARG A 4 37.17 -25.19 45.55
CA ARG A 4 36.20 -24.27 44.93
C ARG A 4 36.79 -22.86 44.87
N ILE A 5 37.21 -22.44 43.68
CA ILE A 5 37.64 -21.07 43.41
C ILE A 5 36.37 -20.22 43.29
N ARG A 6 36.13 -19.34 44.27
CA ARG A 6 35.06 -18.34 44.20
C ARG A 6 35.56 -17.14 43.41
N VAL A 7 35.18 -17.05 42.15
CA VAL A 7 35.43 -15.88 41.30
C VAL A 7 34.44 -14.80 41.71
N VAL A 8 34.92 -13.77 42.39
CA VAL A 8 34.13 -12.58 42.76
C VAL A 8 34.27 -11.58 41.63
N ILE A 9 33.29 -11.55 40.72
CA ILE A 9 33.27 -10.62 39.59
C ILE A 9 32.76 -9.26 40.12
N PRO A 10 33.54 -8.17 40.03
CA PRO A 10 33.10 -6.86 40.45
C PRO A 10 31.96 -6.34 39.57
N ILE A 11 30.84 -5.97 40.22
CA ILE A 11 29.59 -5.54 39.56
C ILE A 11 29.80 -4.30 38.66
N GLN A 12 30.80 -3.46 38.98
CA GLN A 12 31.11 -2.25 38.23
C GLN A 12 31.63 -2.56 36.81
N THR A 13 32.45 -3.61 36.64
CA THR A 13 32.98 -4.01 35.33
C THR A 13 31.88 -4.58 34.43
N VAL A 14 30.89 -5.26 35.03
CA VAL A 14 29.73 -5.82 34.31
C VAL A 14 28.86 -4.70 33.72
N GLN A 15 28.71 -3.57 34.42
CA GLN A 15 27.88 -2.45 33.97
C GLN A 15 28.49 -1.68 32.79
N SER A 16 29.80 -1.39 32.83
CA SER A 16 30.49 -0.69 31.73
C SER A 16 30.57 -1.54 30.46
N VAL A 17 30.78 -2.85 30.60
CA VAL A 17 30.75 -3.78 29.44
C VAL A 17 29.33 -3.85 28.87
N ARG A 18 28.30 -3.88 29.71
CA ARG A 18 26.89 -3.89 29.28
C ARG A 18 26.50 -2.63 28.52
N SER A 19 26.91 -1.44 28.96
CA SER A 19 26.61 -0.18 28.24
C SER A 19 27.34 -0.10 26.89
N TRP A 20 28.56 -0.65 26.82
CA TRP A 20 29.33 -0.70 25.58
C TRP A 20 28.72 -1.67 24.56
N VAL A 21 28.33 -2.86 25.00
CA VAL A 21 27.61 -3.86 24.18
C VAL A 21 26.26 -3.30 23.72
N ARG A 22 25.52 -2.62 24.60
CA ARG A 22 24.24 -1.98 24.24
C ARG A 22 24.42 -0.89 23.19
N SER A 23 25.42 -0.03 23.34
CA SER A 23 25.70 1.05 22.37
C SER A 23 26.12 0.49 21.00
N ARG A 24 27.00 -0.52 20.98
CA ARG A 24 27.40 -1.23 19.75
C ARG A 24 26.21 -1.91 19.07
N PHE A 25 25.31 -2.52 19.85
CA PHE A 25 24.08 -3.13 19.35
C PHE A 25 23.13 -2.10 18.74
N PHE A 26 22.91 -0.95 19.39
CA PHE A 26 22.13 0.15 18.82
C PHE A 26 22.73 0.68 17.52
N PHE A 27 24.06 0.82 17.45
CA PHE A 27 24.76 1.23 16.23
C PHE A 27 24.58 0.22 15.10
N LEU A 28 24.68 -1.08 15.40
CA LEU A 28 24.47 -2.14 14.41
C LEU A 28 23.01 -2.19 13.93
N CYS A 29 22.05 -2.09 14.85
CA CYS A 29 20.64 -1.99 14.51
C CYS A 29 20.36 -0.76 13.64
N MET A 30 20.91 0.39 13.99
CA MET A 30 20.76 1.61 13.19
C MET A 30 21.36 1.43 11.78
N LEU A 31 22.56 0.85 11.67
CA LEU A 31 23.21 0.59 10.39
C LEU A 31 22.42 -0.38 9.50
N LEU A 32 21.70 -1.34 10.10
CA LEU A 32 20.88 -2.33 9.38
C LEU A 32 19.47 -1.81 9.04
N LEU A 33 18.90 -0.96 9.90
CA LEU A 33 17.55 -0.43 9.72
C LEU A 33 17.50 0.77 8.76
N LEU A 34 18.58 1.57 8.70
CA LEU A 34 18.70 2.70 7.77
C LEU A 34 18.53 2.31 6.29
N PRO A 35 19.24 1.30 5.76
CA PRO A 35 19.06 0.87 4.37
C PRO A 35 17.66 0.27 4.12
N MET A 36 17.06 -0.42 5.10
CA MET A 36 15.67 -0.90 4.94
C MET A 36 14.65 0.23 4.81
N ALA A 37 14.82 1.32 5.58
CA ALA A 37 13.98 2.50 5.43
C ALA A 37 14.23 3.24 4.10
N ALA A 38 15.50 3.29 3.66
CA ALA A 38 15.86 3.89 2.37
C ALA A 38 15.32 3.10 1.17
N HIS A 39 15.30 1.77 1.24
CA HIS A 39 14.71 0.90 0.21
C HIS A 39 13.19 1.04 0.09
N ALA A 40 12.48 1.44 1.15
CA ALA A 40 11.06 1.77 1.07
C ALA A 40 10.80 3.05 0.25
N GLN A 41 11.80 3.91 0.09
CA GLN A 41 11.73 5.15 -0.70
C GLN A 41 12.54 5.07 -2.01
N SER A 42 13.14 3.92 -2.35
CA SER A 42 13.99 3.76 -3.54
C SER A 42 13.21 3.54 -4.83
N GLY A 43 12.09 4.23 -5.00
CA GLY A 43 11.38 4.38 -6.27
C GLY A 43 11.23 5.87 -6.57
N SER A 44 11.25 6.29 -7.84
CA SER A 44 11.11 7.72 -8.11
C SER A 44 9.74 8.20 -7.57
N PRO A 45 9.67 9.41 -6.98
CA PRO A 45 8.42 9.97 -6.50
C PRO A 45 7.38 10.14 -7.63
N PHE A 46 7.84 10.10 -8.89
CA PHE A 46 6.98 10.10 -10.07
C PHE A 46 6.41 8.72 -10.39
N ASP A 47 7.19 7.64 -10.29
CA ASP A 47 6.68 6.28 -10.53
C ASP A 47 5.61 5.89 -9.51
N SER A 48 5.84 6.26 -8.26
CA SER A 48 4.84 6.09 -7.18
C SER A 48 3.62 6.98 -7.40
N GLY A 49 3.80 8.22 -7.86
CA GLY A 49 2.71 9.12 -8.24
C GLY A 49 1.84 8.57 -9.37
N PHE A 50 2.44 8.12 -10.48
CA PHE A 50 1.72 7.54 -11.62
C PHE A 50 1.04 6.23 -11.27
N THR A 51 1.68 5.38 -10.46
CA THR A 51 1.06 4.16 -9.94
C THR A 51 -0.16 4.48 -9.09
N ASN A 52 -0.07 5.46 -8.19
CA ASN A 52 -1.20 5.91 -7.37
C ASN A 52 -2.34 6.45 -8.23
N LEU A 53 -2.03 7.24 -9.27
CA LEU A 53 -3.04 7.73 -10.21
C LEU A 53 -3.72 6.57 -10.95
N GLN A 54 -2.96 5.58 -11.44
CA GLN A 54 -3.51 4.40 -12.09
C GLN A 54 -4.45 3.64 -11.15
N THR A 55 -4.06 3.43 -9.89
CA THR A 55 -4.91 2.79 -8.89
C THR A 55 -6.17 3.60 -8.58
N LEU A 56 -6.08 4.93 -8.52
CA LEU A 56 -7.24 5.80 -8.31
C LEU A 56 -8.23 5.71 -9.49
N PHE A 57 -7.75 5.81 -10.72
CA PHE A 57 -8.59 5.78 -11.92
C PHE A 57 -9.29 4.44 -12.12
N THR A 58 -8.59 3.34 -11.86
CA THR A 58 -9.13 1.99 -12.05
C THR A 58 -9.90 1.47 -10.82
N GLY A 59 -9.75 2.11 -9.66
CA GLY A 59 -10.38 1.72 -8.40
C GLY A 59 -11.52 2.65 -7.98
N THR A 60 -11.20 3.66 -7.19
CA THR A 60 -12.21 4.53 -6.52
C THR A 60 -12.94 5.43 -7.51
N VAL A 61 -12.22 6.06 -8.44
CA VAL A 61 -12.81 6.98 -9.43
C VAL A 61 -13.74 6.21 -10.36
N ALA A 62 -13.34 5.04 -10.87
CA ALA A 62 -14.19 4.19 -11.70
C ALA A 62 -15.52 3.85 -11.02
N LYS A 63 -15.48 3.48 -9.72
CA LYS A 63 -16.69 3.13 -8.96
C LYS A 63 -17.60 4.33 -8.72
N VAL A 64 -17.04 5.48 -8.32
CA VAL A 64 -17.83 6.69 -8.07
C VAL A 64 -18.42 7.25 -9.37
N ALA A 65 -17.65 7.29 -10.46
CA ALA A 65 -18.13 7.71 -11.77
C ALA A 65 -19.26 6.78 -12.26
N SER A 66 -19.11 5.46 -12.05
CA SER A 66 -20.14 4.48 -12.38
C SER A 66 -21.44 4.71 -11.60
N LEU A 67 -21.34 4.97 -10.29
CA LEU A 67 -22.49 5.29 -9.45
C LEU A 67 -23.25 6.52 -9.97
N ILE A 68 -22.53 7.61 -10.27
CA ILE A 68 -23.13 8.85 -10.78
C ILE A 68 -23.82 8.59 -12.13
N ALA A 69 -23.17 7.86 -13.04
CA ALA A 69 -23.72 7.54 -14.34
C ALA A 69 -25.02 6.71 -14.22
N ILE A 70 -25.07 5.74 -13.30
CA ILE A 70 -26.27 4.94 -13.04
C ILE A 70 -27.41 5.81 -12.50
N VAL A 71 -27.12 6.74 -11.58
CA VAL A 71 -28.14 7.65 -11.02
C VAL A 71 -28.73 8.54 -12.11
N ILE A 72 -27.90 9.15 -12.94
CA ILE A 72 -28.35 10.05 -14.02
C ILE A 72 -29.11 9.25 -15.09
N GLY A 73 -28.58 8.09 -15.51
CA GLY A 73 -29.23 7.22 -16.48
C GLY A 73 -30.58 6.69 -15.97
N GLY A 74 -30.67 6.33 -14.69
CA GLY A 74 -31.89 5.88 -14.04
C GLY A 74 -32.94 6.98 -13.93
N TYR A 75 -32.52 8.22 -13.66
CA TYR A 75 -33.40 9.38 -13.63
C TYR A 75 -34.07 9.65 -14.99
N GLY A 76 -33.28 9.65 -16.08
CA GLY A 76 -33.82 9.80 -17.44
C GLY A 76 -34.71 8.63 -17.86
N PHE A 77 -34.39 7.41 -17.43
CA PHE A 77 -35.24 6.24 -17.64
C PHE A 77 -36.59 6.37 -16.93
N ALA A 78 -36.60 6.87 -15.69
CA ALA A 78 -37.82 7.08 -14.90
C ALA A 78 -38.72 8.17 -15.51
N HIS A 79 -38.15 9.20 -16.14
CA HIS A 79 -38.90 10.24 -16.84
C HIS A 79 -39.46 9.78 -18.20
N GLY A 80 -39.09 8.58 -18.67
CA GLY A 80 -39.65 8.01 -19.89
C GLY A 80 -39.22 8.71 -21.18
N GLU A 81 -38.13 9.49 -21.14
CA GLU A 81 -37.63 10.21 -22.30
C GLU A 81 -37.28 9.25 -23.45
N PRO A 82 -37.63 9.59 -24.71
CA PRO A 82 -37.33 8.75 -25.85
C PRO A 82 -35.81 8.56 -25.98
N GLY A 83 -35.37 7.30 -25.96
CA GLY A 83 -33.94 6.94 -26.01
C GLY A 83 -33.30 6.65 -24.64
N ALA A 84 -33.96 6.98 -23.52
CA ALA A 84 -33.42 6.76 -22.18
C ALA A 84 -33.10 5.28 -21.89
N LYS A 85 -33.89 4.34 -22.43
CA LYS A 85 -33.61 2.89 -22.30
C LYS A 85 -32.28 2.49 -22.95
N LYS A 86 -31.97 3.07 -24.11
CA LYS A 86 -30.71 2.82 -24.83
C LYS A 86 -29.54 3.46 -24.09
N ALA A 87 -29.73 4.67 -23.57
CA ALA A 87 -28.72 5.35 -22.76
C ALA A 87 -28.40 4.56 -21.48
N LEU A 88 -29.43 4.06 -20.77
CA LEU A 88 -29.24 3.25 -19.57
C LEU A 88 -28.51 1.93 -19.86
N ALA A 89 -28.80 1.27 -20.99
CA ALA A 89 -28.05 0.09 -21.40
C ALA A 89 -26.57 0.41 -21.67
N GLY A 90 -26.29 1.57 -22.30
CA GLY A 90 -24.92 2.06 -22.49
C GLY A 90 -24.21 2.37 -21.17
N VAL A 91 -24.91 2.93 -20.19
CA VAL A 91 -24.38 3.15 -18.84
C VAL A 91 -24.05 1.82 -18.16
N ALA A 92 -24.97 0.84 -18.18
CA ALA A 92 -24.72 -0.47 -17.59
C ALA A 92 -23.52 -1.19 -18.24
N ALA A 93 -23.42 -1.14 -19.57
CA ALA A 93 -22.27 -1.70 -20.28
C ALA A 93 -20.97 -0.96 -19.96
N GLY A 94 -20.99 0.38 -19.99
CA GLY A 94 -19.81 1.22 -19.75
C GLY A 94 -19.28 1.10 -18.31
N THR A 95 -20.17 1.07 -17.32
CA THR A 95 -19.79 0.86 -15.91
C THR A 95 -19.20 -0.53 -15.67
N GLY A 96 -19.75 -1.57 -16.31
CA GLY A 96 -19.17 -2.92 -16.28
C GLY A 96 -17.73 -2.96 -16.78
N ILE A 97 -17.45 -2.30 -17.90
CA ILE A 97 -16.09 -2.21 -18.46
C ILE A 97 -15.17 -1.40 -17.55
N ALA A 98 -15.63 -0.25 -17.05
CA ALA A 98 -14.82 0.64 -16.21
C ALA A 98 -14.38 -0.05 -14.91
N VAL A 99 -15.25 -0.82 -14.27
CA VAL A 99 -14.94 -1.53 -13.02
C VAL A 99 -14.09 -2.79 -13.26
N LEU A 100 -14.23 -3.44 -14.42
CA LEU A 100 -13.44 -4.62 -14.79
C LEU A 100 -12.11 -4.29 -15.46
N ALA A 101 -11.82 -3.01 -15.72
CA ALA A 101 -10.61 -2.58 -16.43
C ALA A 101 -9.32 -3.08 -15.78
N THR A 102 -9.25 -3.14 -14.45
CA THR A 102 -8.11 -3.72 -13.72
C THR A 102 -7.87 -5.18 -14.06
N ASN A 103 -8.94 -5.97 -14.15
CA ASN A 103 -8.83 -7.40 -14.47
C ASN A 103 -8.32 -7.58 -15.89
N VAL A 104 -8.79 -6.77 -16.84
CA VAL A 104 -8.31 -6.81 -18.23
C VAL A 104 -6.83 -6.42 -18.32
N LEU A 105 -6.41 -5.38 -17.61
CA LEU A 105 -4.99 -4.98 -17.57
C LEU A 105 -4.10 -6.08 -16.99
N SER A 106 -4.57 -6.76 -15.95
CA SER A 106 -3.88 -7.92 -15.38
C SER A 106 -3.78 -9.10 -16.35
N TRP A 107 -4.72 -9.27 -17.29
CA TRP A 107 -4.63 -10.35 -18.29
C TRP A 107 -3.66 -10.01 -19.42
N LEU A 108 -3.59 -8.73 -19.80
CA LEU A 108 -2.74 -8.28 -20.91
C LEU A 108 -1.26 -8.18 -20.50
N TRP A 109 -1.00 -7.85 -19.23
CA TRP A 109 0.34 -7.46 -18.79
C TRP A 109 0.75 -8.04 -17.43
N GLY A 110 -0.07 -8.91 -16.83
CA GLY A 110 0.20 -9.55 -15.54
C GLY A 110 0.98 -10.86 -15.68
#